data_AF-A0A7K2YIK8-F1
#
_entry.id   AF-A0A7K2YIK8-F1
#
_cell.length_a   1.000
_cell.length_b   1.000
_cell.length_c   1.000
_cell.angle_alpha   90.00
_cell.angle_beta   90.00
_cell.angle_gamma   90.00
#
_symmetry.space_group_name_H-M   'P 1'
#
loop_
_entity.id
_entity.type
_entity.pdbx_description
1 polymer ?
#
loop_
_entity_poly.entity_id
_entity_poly.type
_entity_poly.pdbx_seq_one_letter_code
_entity_poly.pdbx_strand_id
1 'polypeptide(L)'
;MPTRDPMFQGRRLRAFLRQTREACGFTQRDVALEMDWSLSKLIRIETGQVNISTTDLRALLQHYGVNDPARVADWVDAARASKQRSWWYSYRNMVTTEFKVLLGYESSATVIRNFEPLLVPGLLQTEEYAREVIRILAGPDTAGLEDLVDLRMERQDRLVRPDGPRLHFIVDENVVHRMVGNSAVMRNQIRRMREYAEWPNITLRVIPFSAGLYSRARIAYQLLEFPDVEDEAVLFIENASGDIVIRESNQEDPPLVSPLSYLETFWGIEQLASRDLTPAMLDTALERFGPTASAAPESDADDGAEGHRGADSDVGSGSGQGSGSGSGQGSGE
;
A
#
# COMPACT_ATOMS: atom_id res chain seq x y z
N MET A 1 -1.06 -10.08 17.52
CA MET A 1 -2.41 -10.26 16.93
C MET A 1 -2.65 -9.15 15.92
N PRO A 2 -3.29 -9.45 14.76
CA PRO A 2 -3.55 -8.45 13.73
C PRO A 2 -4.32 -7.26 14.31
N THR A 3 -3.99 -6.06 13.84
CA THR A 3 -4.62 -4.83 14.34
C THR A 3 -6.06 -4.82 13.83
N ARG A 4 -7.04 -4.76 14.73
CA ARG A 4 -8.46 -4.78 14.38
C ARG A 4 -8.85 -3.45 13.70
N ASP A 5 -8.62 -3.32 12.39
CA ASP A 5 -8.94 -2.07 11.68
C ASP A 5 -10.46 -1.82 11.67
N PRO A 6 -10.91 -0.57 11.93
CA PRO A 6 -12.32 -0.23 12.01
C PRO A 6 -13.13 -0.57 10.76
N MET A 7 -12.57 -0.38 9.56
CA MET A 7 -13.25 -0.66 8.30
C MET A 7 -13.52 -2.16 8.17
N PHE A 8 -12.50 -2.97 8.44
CA PHE A 8 -12.59 -4.43 8.37
C PHE A 8 -13.61 -4.98 9.37
N GLN A 9 -13.51 -4.56 10.65
CA GLN A 9 -14.41 -5.03 11.70
C GLN A 9 -15.87 -4.61 11.45
N GLY A 10 -16.07 -3.38 10.98
CA GLY A 10 -17.39 -2.89 10.60
C GLY A 10 -18.00 -3.71 9.46
N ARG A 11 -17.21 -4.06 8.43
CA ARG A 11 -17.69 -4.92 7.34
C ARG A 11 -18.05 -6.31 7.85
N ARG A 12 -17.15 -6.94 8.59
CA ARG A 12 -17.30 -8.31 9.11
C ARG A 12 -18.56 -8.44 9.97
N LEU A 13 -18.78 -7.49 10.86
CA LEU A 13 -20.00 -7.42 11.67
C LEU A 13 -21.27 -7.32 10.81
N ARG A 14 -21.28 -6.49 9.77
CA ARG A 14 -22.46 -6.34 8.89
C ARG A 14 -22.75 -7.59 8.09
N ALA A 15 -21.72 -8.21 7.53
CA ALA A 15 -21.86 -9.46 6.80
C ALA A 15 -22.46 -10.54 7.71
N PHE A 16 -21.90 -10.69 8.91
CA PHE A 16 -22.40 -11.61 9.92
C PHE A 16 -23.87 -11.33 10.29
N LEU A 17 -24.23 -10.09 10.59
CA LEU A 17 -25.61 -9.74 10.97
C LEU A 17 -26.61 -10.06 9.86
N ARG A 18 -26.26 -9.75 8.60
CA ARG A 18 -27.12 -10.03 7.44
C ARG A 18 -27.27 -11.53 7.21
N GLN A 19 -26.16 -12.28 7.17
CA GLN A 19 -26.16 -13.72 6.95
C GLN A 19 -26.91 -14.46 8.07
N THR A 20 -26.71 -14.06 9.33
CA THR A 20 -27.40 -14.67 10.47
C THR A 20 -28.90 -14.39 10.42
N ARG A 21 -29.31 -13.16 10.05
CA ARG A 21 -30.72 -12.83 9.85
C ARG A 21 -31.37 -13.74 8.80
N GLU A 22 -30.71 -13.88 7.65
CA GLU A 22 -31.18 -14.69 6.53
C GLU A 22 -31.24 -16.17 6.89
N ALA A 23 -30.25 -16.69 7.61
CA ALA A 23 -30.23 -18.06 8.11
C ALA A 23 -31.35 -18.35 9.12
N CYS A 24 -31.77 -17.35 9.91
CA CYS A 24 -32.93 -17.45 10.79
C CYS A 24 -34.28 -17.32 10.05
N GLY A 25 -34.27 -17.00 8.74
CA GLY A 25 -35.47 -16.79 7.94
C GLY A 25 -36.17 -15.45 8.21
N PHE A 26 -35.53 -14.51 8.90
CA PHE A 26 -36.14 -13.22 9.22
C PHE A 26 -36.01 -12.22 8.08
N THR A 27 -37.10 -11.51 7.78
CA THR A 27 -37.03 -10.32 6.93
C THR A 27 -36.52 -9.13 7.73
N GLN A 28 -36.05 -8.09 7.04
CA GLN A 28 -35.69 -6.83 7.70
C GLN A 28 -36.88 -6.21 8.46
N ARG A 29 -38.12 -6.44 7.99
CA ARG A 29 -39.31 -5.93 8.66
C ARG A 29 -39.56 -6.66 9.99
N ASP A 30 -39.37 -7.96 10.03
CA ASP A 30 -39.58 -8.77 11.23
C ASP A 30 -38.63 -8.33 12.34
N VAL A 31 -37.34 -8.19 12.01
CA VAL A 31 -36.32 -7.73 12.95
C VAL A 31 -36.57 -6.30 13.41
N ALA A 32 -36.98 -5.40 12.51
CA ALA A 32 -37.30 -4.03 12.89
C ALA A 32 -38.47 -3.97 13.88
N LEU A 33 -39.51 -4.80 13.70
CA LEU A 33 -40.63 -4.89 14.62
C LEU A 33 -40.21 -5.44 15.99
N GLU A 34 -39.46 -6.54 16.01
CA GLU A 34 -39.00 -7.15 17.26
C GLU A 34 -38.11 -6.21 18.08
N MET A 35 -37.19 -5.51 17.41
CA MET A 35 -36.22 -4.63 18.07
C MET A 35 -36.80 -3.24 18.41
N ASP A 36 -38.07 -2.98 18.11
CA ASP A 36 -38.73 -1.68 18.20
C ASP A 36 -37.96 -0.56 17.45
N TRP A 37 -37.50 -0.89 16.24
CA TRP A 37 -36.76 0.01 15.36
C TRP A 37 -37.54 0.38 14.11
N SER A 38 -37.18 1.52 13.50
CA SER A 38 -37.63 1.78 12.14
C SER A 38 -36.94 0.82 11.16
N LEU A 39 -37.66 0.38 10.12
CA LEU A 39 -37.08 -0.41 9.03
C LEU A 39 -35.84 0.29 8.43
N SER A 40 -35.90 1.61 8.29
CA SER A 40 -34.79 2.43 7.82
C SER A 40 -33.55 2.33 8.72
N LYS A 41 -33.69 2.20 10.05
CA LYS A 41 -32.54 1.99 10.96
C LYS A 41 -31.86 0.65 10.67
N LEU A 42 -32.64 -0.43 10.54
CA LEU A 42 -32.06 -1.75 10.26
C LEU A 42 -31.35 -1.79 8.89
N ILE A 43 -31.98 -1.23 7.84
CA ILE A 43 -31.36 -1.12 6.52
C ILE A 43 -30.04 -0.35 6.62
N ARG A 44 -30.00 0.78 7.34
CA ARG A 44 -28.78 1.57 7.54
C ARG A 44 -27.70 0.83 8.32
N ILE A 45 -28.07 -0.03 9.27
CA ILE A 45 -27.12 -0.88 10.00
C ILE A 45 -26.53 -1.93 9.06
N GLU A 46 -27.35 -2.67 8.33
CA GLU A 46 -26.91 -3.74 7.43
C GLU A 46 -26.12 -3.21 6.22
N THR A 47 -26.45 -2.01 5.73
CA THR A 47 -25.68 -1.33 4.66
C THR A 47 -24.46 -0.58 5.18
N GLY A 48 -24.32 -0.41 6.49
CA GLY A 48 -23.16 0.25 7.13
C GLY A 48 -23.18 1.76 7.10
N GLN A 49 -24.33 2.37 6.83
CA GLN A 49 -24.53 3.81 6.96
C GLN A 49 -24.59 4.26 8.42
N VAL A 50 -24.87 3.37 9.37
CA VAL A 50 -24.79 3.65 10.82
C VAL A 50 -24.19 2.47 11.57
N ASN A 51 -23.44 2.78 12.63
CA ASN A 51 -22.95 1.79 13.57
C ASN A 51 -24.06 1.38 14.55
N ILE A 52 -24.09 0.11 14.93
CA ILE A 52 -24.97 -0.41 15.98
C ILE A 52 -24.40 -0.12 17.38
N SER A 53 -25.27 0.16 18.36
CA SER A 53 -24.87 0.29 19.77
C SER A 53 -24.48 -1.10 20.32
N THR A 54 -23.61 -1.18 21.34
CA THR A 54 -23.28 -2.50 21.92
C THR A 54 -24.47 -3.13 22.65
N THR A 55 -25.41 -2.31 23.12
CA THR A 55 -26.64 -2.77 23.76
C THR A 55 -27.60 -3.36 22.73
N ASP A 56 -27.85 -2.59 21.65
CA ASP A 56 -28.65 -2.99 20.50
C ASP A 56 -28.10 -4.26 19.86
N LEU A 57 -26.77 -4.36 19.74
CA LEU A 57 -26.10 -5.54 19.18
C LEU A 57 -26.35 -6.77 20.04
N ARG A 58 -26.21 -6.70 21.37
CA ARG A 58 -26.45 -7.86 22.23
C ARG A 58 -27.89 -8.35 22.14
N ALA A 59 -28.87 -7.43 22.13
CA ALA A 59 -30.27 -7.78 21.96
C ALA A 59 -30.53 -8.43 20.58
N LEU A 60 -29.92 -7.90 19.52
CA LEU A 60 -30.05 -8.46 18.18
C LEU A 60 -29.42 -9.86 18.07
N LEU A 61 -28.23 -10.06 18.65
CA LEU A 61 -27.56 -11.36 18.71
C LEU A 61 -28.42 -12.39 19.47
N GLN A 62 -29.00 -11.99 20.60
CA GLN A 62 -29.92 -12.83 21.36
C GLN A 62 -31.15 -13.22 20.54
N HIS A 63 -31.76 -12.27 19.83
CA HIS A 63 -32.89 -12.54 18.94
C HIS A 63 -32.54 -13.50 17.80
N TYR A 64 -31.32 -13.38 17.26
CA TYR A 64 -30.78 -14.30 16.26
C TYR A 64 -30.30 -15.65 16.84
N GLY A 65 -30.49 -15.90 18.14
CA GLY A 65 -30.10 -17.15 18.79
C GLY A 65 -28.60 -17.30 19.05
N VAL A 66 -27.81 -16.23 18.89
CA VAL A 66 -26.37 -16.21 19.19
C VAL A 66 -26.17 -15.97 20.68
N ASN A 67 -26.22 -17.05 21.45
CA ASN A 67 -26.21 -16.99 22.92
C ASN A 67 -24.86 -17.39 23.56
N ASP A 68 -23.92 -17.94 22.78
CA ASP A 68 -22.60 -18.30 23.32
C ASP A 68 -21.84 -17.05 23.80
N PRO A 69 -21.49 -16.94 25.09
CA PRO A 69 -20.85 -15.74 25.64
C PRO A 69 -19.55 -15.35 24.95
N ALA A 70 -18.75 -16.32 24.49
CA ALA A 70 -17.51 -16.06 23.78
C ALA A 70 -17.78 -15.38 22.43
N ARG A 71 -18.67 -15.96 21.61
CA ARG A 71 -19.09 -15.36 20.34
C ARG A 71 -19.74 -13.98 20.50
N VAL A 72 -20.58 -13.80 21.52
CA VAL A 72 -21.17 -12.49 21.81
C VAL A 72 -20.10 -11.45 22.15
N ALA A 73 -19.11 -11.82 22.96
CA ALA A 73 -17.99 -10.94 23.30
C ALA A 73 -17.19 -10.53 22.05
N ASP A 74 -16.89 -11.48 21.16
CA ASP A 74 -16.15 -11.22 19.93
C ASP A 74 -16.86 -10.20 19.02
N TRP A 75 -18.18 -10.33 18.81
CA TRP A 75 -18.94 -9.38 18.00
C TRP A 75 -19.11 -8.01 18.65
N VAL A 76 -19.26 -7.97 19.98
CA VAL A 76 -19.27 -6.70 20.73
C VAL A 76 -17.94 -5.98 20.59
N ASP A 77 -16.83 -6.71 20.64
CA ASP A 77 -15.51 -6.15 20.44
C ASP A 77 -15.29 -5.67 18.99
N ALA A 78 -15.77 -6.42 17.99
CA ALA A 78 -15.77 -5.97 16.60
C ALA A 78 -16.55 -4.65 16.43
N ALA A 79 -17.72 -4.52 17.06
CA ALA A 79 -18.54 -3.31 17.02
C ALA A 79 -17.91 -2.11 17.75
N ARG A 80 -17.06 -2.35 18.76
CA ARG A 80 -16.26 -1.30 19.41
C ARG A 80 -15.11 -0.87 18.52
N ALA A 81 -14.39 -1.82 17.93
CA ALA A 81 -13.30 -1.55 17.01
C ALA A 81 -13.78 -0.78 15.78
N SER A 82 -14.95 -1.10 15.24
CA SER A 82 -15.52 -0.41 14.06
C SER A 82 -15.84 1.08 14.26
N LYS A 83 -15.86 1.56 15.51
CA LYS A 83 -16.08 2.97 15.86
C LYS A 83 -14.78 3.75 16.03
N GLN A 84 -13.64 3.07 16.07
CA GLN A 84 -12.35 3.73 16.19
C GLN A 84 -11.97 4.38 14.85
N ARG A 85 -10.98 5.26 14.89
CA ARG A 85 -10.44 5.92 13.70
C ARG A 85 -9.29 5.07 13.16
N SER A 86 -9.34 4.73 11.86
CA SER A 86 -8.24 4.03 11.21
C SER A 86 -6.95 4.85 11.29
N TRP A 87 -5.81 4.16 11.40
CA TRP A 87 -4.51 4.80 11.55
C TRP A 87 -4.17 5.72 10.36
N TRP A 88 -4.56 5.33 9.15
CA TRP A 88 -4.33 6.06 7.91
C TRP A 88 -5.27 7.26 7.70
N TYR A 89 -6.16 7.57 8.65
CA TYR A 89 -7.20 8.59 8.43
C TYR A 89 -6.63 9.99 8.17
N SER A 90 -5.47 10.34 8.72
CA SER A 90 -4.76 11.60 8.40
C SER A 90 -4.53 11.74 6.89
N TYR A 91 -4.17 10.64 6.23
CA TYR A 91 -3.85 10.57 4.80
C TYR A 91 -5.07 10.38 3.88
N ARG A 92 -6.29 10.29 4.43
CA ARG A 92 -7.50 9.92 3.66
C ARG A 92 -7.84 10.82 2.46
N ASN A 93 -7.30 12.03 2.39
CA ASN A 93 -7.53 12.96 1.28
C ASN A 93 -6.45 12.86 0.19
N MET A 94 -5.37 12.11 0.45
CA MET A 94 -4.21 11.99 -0.44
C MET A 94 -4.23 10.69 -1.26
N VAL A 95 -5.12 9.77 -0.94
CA VAL A 95 -5.17 8.43 -1.56
C VAL A 95 -6.54 8.11 -2.15
N THR A 96 -6.55 7.22 -3.14
CA THR A 96 -7.76 6.73 -3.82
C THR A 96 -8.69 6.00 -2.84
N THR A 97 -9.95 5.83 -3.23
CA THR A 97 -10.93 5.11 -2.41
C THR A 97 -10.52 3.64 -2.25
N GLU A 98 -10.03 3.04 -3.32
CA GLU A 98 -9.60 1.66 -3.44
C GLU A 98 -8.36 1.41 -2.57
N PHE A 99 -7.41 2.35 -2.55
CA PHE A 99 -6.24 2.24 -1.67
C PHE A 99 -6.60 2.36 -0.19
N LYS A 100 -7.60 3.18 0.20
CA LYS A 100 -8.11 3.19 1.59
C LYS A 100 -8.66 1.82 1.99
N VAL A 101 -9.35 1.17 1.05
CA VAL A 101 -9.89 -0.17 1.25
C VAL A 101 -8.77 -1.18 1.45
N LEU A 102 -7.71 -1.12 0.64
CA LEU A 102 -6.50 -1.91 0.83
C LEU A 102 -5.92 -1.73 2.24
N LEU A 103 -5.65 -0.50 2.67
CA LEU A 103 -5.05 -0.21 3.99
C LEU A 103 -5.87 -0.76 5.16
N GLY A 104 -7.21 -0.72 5.03
CA GLY A 104 -8.13 -1.30 6.02
C GLY A 104 -8.02 -2.82 6.11
N TYR A 105 -7.94 -3.51 4.96
CA TYR A 105 -7.80 -4.96 4.93
C TYR A 105 -6.41 -5.44 5.33
N GLU A 106 -5.34 -4.80 4.85
CA GLU A 106 -3.96 -5.19 5.15
C GLU A 106 -3.70 -5.27 6.66
N SER A 107 -4.25 -4.30 7.41
CA SER A 107 -4.11 -4.24 8.88
C SER A 107 -4.68 -5.47 9.59
N SER A 108 -5.65 -6.15 8.96
CA SER A 108 -6.36 -7.31 9.50
C SER A 108 -5.92 -8.64 8.85
N ALA A 109 -5.06 -8.60 7.82
CA ALA A 109 -4.60 -9.78 7.10
C ALA A 109 -3.61 -10.61 7.95
N THR A 110 -3.62 -11.93 7.74
CA THR A 110 -2.62 -12.86 8.29
C THR A 110 -1.63 -13.36 7.26
N VAL A 111 -2.03 -13.32 5.98
CA VAL A 111 -1.15 -13.57 4.84
C VAL A 111 -1.37 -12.46 3.82
N ILE A 112 -0.27 -11.91 3.33
CA ILE A 112 -0.27 -10.96 2.22
C ILE A 112 0.63 -11.54 1.14
N ARG A 113 0.07 -11.72 -0.07
CA ARG A 113 0.82 -12.15 -1.24
C ARG A 113 0.85 -11.02 -2.25
N ASN A 114 2.02 -10.64 -2.71
CA ASN A 114 2.19 -9.52 -3.62
C ASN A 114 3.08 -9.93 -4.78
N PHE A 115 2.55 -9.81 -5.99
CA PHE A 115 3.30 -9.97 -7.22
C PHE A 115 3.54 -8.60 -7.86
N GLU A 116 4.80 -8.29 -8.18
CA GLU A 116 5.21 -7.03 -8.77
C GLU A 116 6.19 -7.24 -9.94
N PRO A 117 5.76 -7.06 -11.19
CA PRO A 117 6.60 -7.29 -12.36
C PRO A 117 7.52 -6.10 -12.71
N LEU A 118 7.21 -4.88 -12.22
CA LEU A 118 7.88 -3.65 -12.67
C LEU A 118 8.73 -2.97 -11.59
N LEU A 119 8.23 -2.90 -10.36
CA LEU A 119 8.83 -2.16 -9.26
C LEU A 119 9.07 -3.05 -8.06
N VAL A 120 9.89 -2.60 -7.11
CA VAL A 120 9.97 -3.27 -5.81
C VAL A 120 8.63 -3.11 -5.09
N PRO A 121 8.05 -4.18 -4.50
CA PRO A 121 6.81 -4.11 -3.73
C PRO A 121 6.85 -2.99 -2.69
N GLY A 122 5.77 -2.21 -2.59
CA GLY A 122 5.72 -1.03 -1.71
C GLY A 122 6.09 -1.32 -0.25
N LEU A 123 5.78 -2.53 0.24
CA LEU A 123 6.14 -2.99 1.59
C LEU A 123 7.64 -3.31 1.75
N LEU A 124 8.39 -3.48 0.67
CA LEU A 124 9.84 -3.73 0.69
C LEU A 124 10.66 -2.49 0.33
N GLN A 125 10.03 -1.39 -0.08
CA GLN A 125 10.74 -0.19 -0.51
C GLN A 125 11.48 0.49 0.65
N THR A 126 12.66 1.03 0.38
CA THR A 126 13.30 2.04 1.25
C THR A 126 12.67 3.40 1.00
N GLU A 127 12.85 4.31 1.93
CA GLU A 127 12.30 5.67 1.84
C GLU A 127 12.75 6.39 0.57
N GLU A 128 14.03 6.28 0.20
CA GLU A 128 14.59 6.93 -0.99
C GLU A 128 14.02 6.33 -2.28
N TYR A 129 13.88 5.00 -2.34
CA TYR A 129 13.27 4.34 -3.49
C TYR A 129 11.79 4.71 -3.61
N ALA A 130 11.06 4.70 -2.50
CA ALA A 130 9.65 5.08 -2.46
C ALA A 130 9.45 6.52 -2.93
N ARG A 131 10.29 7.45 -2.48
CA ARG A 131 10.25 8.86 -2.90
C ARG A 131 10.43 9.01 -4.42
N GLU A 132 11.37 8.29 -5.01
CA GLU A 132 11.59 8.32 -6.47
C GLU A 132 10.41 7.74 -7.24
N VAL A 133 9.87 6.60 -6.80
CA VAL A 133 8.70 5.99 -7.43
C VAL A 133 7.47 6.90 -7.35
N ILE A 134 7.15 7.44 -6.17
CA ILE A 134 5.99 8.31 -5.99
C ILE A 134 6.15 9.58 -6.84
N ARG A 135 7.32 10.21 -6.84
CA ARG A 135 7.61 11.40 -7.66
C ARG A 135 7.35 11.13 -9.15
N ILE A 136 7.76 9.97 -9.66
CA ILE A 136 7.61 9.62 -11.07
C ILE A 136 6.16 9.26 -11.41
N LEU A 137 5.49 8.45 -10.57
CA LEU A 137 4.16 7.92 -10.88
C LEU A 137 3.02 8.90 -10.57
N ALA A 138 3.15 9.73 -9.53
CA ALA A 138 2.16 10.75 -9.19
C ALA A 138 2.41 12.08 -9.93
N GLY A 139 3.62 12.28 -10.46
CA GLY A 139 4.02 13.45 -11.24
C GLY A 139 4.92 14.43 -10.46
N PRO A 140 5.70 15.27 -11.17
CA PRO A 140 6.71 16.14 -10.56
C PRO A 140 6.12 17.19 -9.59
N ASP A 141 4.87 17.60 -9.79
CA ASP A 141 4.17 18.60 -8.98
C ASP A 141 3.25 17.95 -7.92
N THR A 142 3.52 16.71 -7.52
CA THR A 142 2.72 16.01 -6.51
C THR A 142 2.78 16.75 -5.17
N ALA A 143 1.73 17.53 -4.89
CA ALA A 143 1.50 18.09 -3.56
C ALA A 143 1.33 16.93 -2.56
N GLY A 144 2.06 16.98 -1.44
CA GLY A 144 2.02 15.92 -0.43
C GLY A 144 2.90 14.71 -0.74
N LEU A 145 3.96 14.85 -1.56
CA LEU A 145 4.94 13.78 -1.80
C LEU A 145 5.47 13.18 -0.49
N GLU A 146 5.90 14.03 0.45
CA GLU A 146 6.44 13.56 1.73
C GLU A 146 5.35 12.86 2.57
N ASP A 147 4.10 13.34 2.56
CA ASP A 147 3.00 12.65 3.24
C ASP A 147 2.72 11.25 2.65
N LEU A 148 2.89 11.06 1.34
CA LEU A 148 2.74 9.77 0.67
C LEU A 148 3.92 8.83 0.95
N VAL A 149 5.14 9.38 1.10
CA VAL A 149 6.32 8.64 1.55
C VAL A 149 6.11 8.20 2.99
N ASP A 150 5.70 9.11 3.88
CA ASP A 150 5.40 8.82 5.28
C ASP A 150 4.32 7.75 5.42
N LEU A 151 3.22 7.85 4.66
CA LEU A 151 2.19 6.82 4.64
C LEU A 151 2.76 5.45 4.24
N ARG A 152 3.69 5.41 3.27
CA ARG A 152 4.31 4.15 2.82
C ARG A 152 5.25 3.58 3.88
N MET A 153 6.03 4.41 4.55
CA MET A 153 6.92 3.98 5.63
C MET A 153 6.13 3.54 6.86
N GLU A 154 5.09 4.27 7.26
CA GLU A 154 4.21 3.87 8.38
C GLU A 154 3.49 2.54 8.06
N ARG A 155 3.06 2.35 6.81
CA ARG A 155 2.49 1.07 6.34
C ARG A 155 3.51 -0.07 6.48
N GLN A 156 4.78 0.16 6.12
CA GLN A 156 5.86 -0.82 6.29
C GLN A 156 6.09 -1.14 7.77
N ASP A 157 6.22 -0.15 8.65
CA ASP A 157 6.45 -0.35 10.09
C ASP A 157 5.35 -1.17 10.77
N ARG A 158 4.12 -1.03 10.31
CA ARG A 158 2.96 -1.75 10.86
C ARG A 158 2.92 -3.22 10.44
N LEU A 159 3.39 -3.55 9.24
CA LEU A 159 3.21 -4.87 8.62
C LEU A 159 4.50 -5.70 8.55
N VAL A 160 5.63 -5.05 8.26
CA VAL A 160 6.93 -5.68 8.06
C VAL A 160 7.67 -5.73 9.38
N ARG A 161 7.24 -6.66 10.24
CA ARG A 161 7.81 -6.90 11.58
C ARG A 161 7.75 -8.38 11.94
N PRO A 162 8.56 -8.87 12.91
CA PRO A 162 8.61 -10.29 13.25
C PRO A 162 7.28 -10.92 13.68
N ASP A 163 6.39 -10.16 14.33
CA ASP A 163 5.05 -10.58 14.74
C ASP A 163 3.94 -10.11 13.79
N GLY A 164 4.31 -9.67 12.58
CA GLY A 164 3.43 -9.24 11.52
C GLY A 164 2.78 -10.41 10.76
N PRO A 165 2.00 -10.12 9.70
CA PRO A 165 1.51 -11.16 8.79
C PRO A 165 2.65 -11.93 8.11
N ARG A 166 2.31 -13.09 7.55
CA ARG A 166 3.18 -13.78 6.58
C ARG A 166 3.15 -13.01 5.27
N LEU A 167 4.31 -12.59 4.80
CA LEU A 167 4.46 -11.81 3.59
C LEU A 167 5.11 -12.66 2.50
N HIS A 168 4.47 -12.77 1.34
CA HIS A 168 4.99 -13.47 0.17
C HIS A 168 5.12 -12.48 -0.98
N PHE A 169 6.36 -12.22 -1.40
CA PHE A 169 6.69 -11.32 -2.49
C PHE A 169 7.27 -12.13 -3.65
N ILE A 170 6.73 -11.90 -4.84
CA ILE A 170 7.33 -12.39 -6.08
C ILE A 170 7.57 -11.17 -6.97
N VAL A 171 8.80 -11.05 -7.48
CA VAL A 171 9.20 -9.98 -8.40
C VAL A 171 9.86 -10.56 -9.64
N ASP A 172 9.79 -9.84 -10.76
CA ASP A 172 10.60 -10.19 -11.94
C ASP A 172 12.06 -9.78 -11.75
N GLU A 173 12.98 -10.48 -12.43
CA GLU A 173 14.39 -10.12 -12.48
C GLU A 173 14.63 -8.67 -12.92
N ASN A 174 13.77 -8.11 -13.79
CA ASN A 174 13.83 -6.70 -14.18
C ASN A 174 13.77 -5.75 -12.96
N VAL A 175 13.05 -6.10 -11.90
CA VAL A 175 12.90 -5.26 -10.70
C VAL A 175 14.25 -4.99 -10.02
N VAL A 176 15.15 -5.97 -10.04
CA VAL A 176 16.49 -5.85 -9.44
C VAL A 176 17.56 -5.43 -10.46
N HIS A 177 17.17 -5.16 -11.71
CA HIS A 177 18.05 -4.66 -12.78
C HIS A 177 17.78 -3.19 -13.13
N ARG A 178 16.52 -2.76 -13.07
CA ARG A 178 16.08 -1.43 -13.50
C ARG A 178 16.53 -0.36 -12.50
N MET A 179 17.22 0.66 -12.99
CA MET A 179 17.62 1.80 -12.17
C MET A 179 16.40 2.62 -11.75
N VAL A 180 16.28 2.88 -10.44
CA VAL A 180 15.34 3.84 -9.85
C VAL A 180 16.15 4.82 -9.01
N GLY A 181 15.98 6.11 -9.26
CA GLY A 181 16.85 7.15 -8.71
C GLY A 181 18.28 7.02 -9.24
N ASN A 182 19.21 6.64 -8.35
CA ASN A 182 20.62 6.48 -8.67
C ASN A 182 21.19 5.16 -8.09
N SER A 183 22.46 4.87 -8.39
CA SER A 183 23.10 3.62 -7.96
C SER A 183 23.10 3.44 -6.44
N ALA A 184 23.20 4.52 -5.65
CA ALA A 184 23.17 4.43 -4.19
C ALA A 184 21.77 4.03 -3.69
N VAL A 185 20.71 4.63 -4.26
CA VAL A 185 19.31 4.29 -3.96
C VAL A 185 19.04 2.82 -4.28
N MET A 186 19.39 2.38 -5.49
CA MET A 186 19.22 0.98 -5.88
C MET A 186 20.01 0.02 -5.00
N ARG A 187 21.28 0.33 -4.69
CA ARG A 187 22.10 -0.51 -3.83
C ARG A 187 21.48 -0.65 -2.42
N ASN A 188 20.99 0.44 -1.86
CA ASN A 188 20.31 0.42 -0.56
C ASN A 188 19.01 -0.40 -0.62
N GLN A 189 18.25 -0.25 -1.70
CA GLN A 189 17.03 -1.02 -1.93
C GLN A 189 17.28 -2.53 -2.02
N ILE A 190 18.26 -2.97 -2.83
CA ILE A 190 18.59 -4.40 -2.95
C ILE A 190 19.11 -4.95 -1.63
N ARG A 191 19.89 -4.17 -0.87
CA ARG A 191 20.36 -4.59 0.46
C ARG A 191 19.18 -4.84 1.40
N ARG A 192 18.20 -3.93 1.43
CA ARG A 192 16.99 -4.11 2.25
C ARG A 192 16.19 -5.35 1.83
N MET A 193 16.06 -5.61 0.53
CA MET A 193 15.43 -6.83 0.04
C MET A 193 16.17 -8.09 0.49
N ARG A 194 17.52 -8.06 0.48
CA ARG A 194 18.36 -9.17 0.93
C ARG A 194 18.21 -9.43 2.42
N GLU A 195 18.15 -8.38 3.24
CA GLU A 195 17.90 -8.45 4.68
C GLU A 195 16.51 -9.06 4.98
N TYR A 196 15.46 -8.56 4.31
CA TYR A 196 14.11 -9.08 4.49
C TYR A 196 13.92 -10.52 4.01
N ALA A 197 14.68 -10.96 3.00
CA ALA A 197 14.65 -12.35 2.54
C ALA A 197 15.11 -13.37 3.62
N GLU A 198 15.77 -12.90 4.68
CA GLU A 198 16.24 -13.74 5.80
C GLU A 198 15.21 -13.84 6.93
N TRP A 199 14.14 -13.03 6.90
CA TRP A 199 13.14 -13.02 7.96
C TRP A 199 12.19 -14.21 7.84
N PRO A 200 11.81 -14.87 8.97
CA PRO A 200 11.04 -16.11 8.94
C PRO A 200 9.61 -15.94 8.44
N ASN A 201 9.03 -14.74 8.58
CA ASN A 201 7.69 -14.42 8.11
C ASN A 201 7.66 -13.78 6.71
N ILE A 202 8.80 -13.66 6.03
CA ILE A 202 8.90 -13.08 4.69
C ILE A 202 9.45 -14.12 3.71
N THR A 203 8.74 -14.34 2.61
CA THR A 203 9.23 -15.08 1.46
C THR A 203 9.40 -14.10 0.31
N LEU A 204 10.63 -13.88 -0.14
CA LEU A 204 10.91 -13.11 -1.35
C LEU A 204 11.44 -14.06 -2.42
N ARG A 205 10.85 -14.01 -3.63
CA ARG A 205 11.34 -14.77 -4.79
C ARG A 205 11.50 -13.87 -6.00
N VAL A 206 12.57 -14.09 -6.76
CA VAL A 206 12.83 -13.41 -8.04
C VAL A 206 12.61 -14.41 -9.18
N ILE A 207 11.83 -14.03 -10.18
CA ILE A 207 11.61 -14.81 -11.40
C ILE A 207 12.74 -14.46 -12.39
N PRO A 208 13.58 -15.43 -12.79
CA PRO A 208 14.66 -15.16 -13.73
C PRO A 208 14.14 -14.94 -15.15
N PHE A 209 14.85 -14.15 -15.95
CA PHE A 209 14.51 -13.96 -17.38
C PHE A 209 14.46 -15.28 -18.16
N SER A 210 15.23 -16.29 -17.73
CA SER A 210 15.21 -17.64 -18.32
C SER A 210 13.89 -18.38 -18.15
N ALA A 211 12.99 -17.93 -17.27
CA ALA A 211 11.64 -18.51 -17.12
C ALA A 211 10.72 -18.20 -18.32
N GLY A 212 11.06 -17.21 -19.15
CA GLY A 212 10.23 -16.79 -20.27
C GLY A 212 8.95 -16.06 -19.82
N LEU A 213 7.95 -16.03 -20.70
CA LEU A 213 6.65 -15.42 -20.39
C LEU A 213 5.73 -16.39 -19.64
N TYR A 214 4.92 -15.84 -18.74
CA TYR A 214 3.98 -16.59 -17.91
C TYR A 214 2.65 -15.83 -17.75
N SER A 215 1.64 -16.53 -17.22
CA SER A 215 0.30 -15.97 -17.06
C SER A 215 0.30 -14.74 -16.15
N ARG A 216 -0.47 -13.70 -16.54
CA ARG A 216 -0.64 -12.45 -15.80
C ARG A 216 0.65 -11.66 -15.49
N ALA A 217 1.75 -11.91 -16.20
CA ALA A 217 3.04 -11.22 -16.02
C ALA A 217 3.00 -9.68 -16.10
N ARG A 218 1.89 -9.08 -16.56
CA ARG A 218 1.74 -7.62 -16.72
C ARG A 218 0.97 -6.93 -15.60
N ILE A 219 0.38 -7.69 -14.67
CA ILE A 219 -0.59 -7.16 -13.71
C ILE A 219 0.03 -7.27 -12.32
N ALA A 220 0.33 -6.14 -11.69
CA ALA A 220 0.69 -6.10 -10.28
C ALA A 220 -0.57 -6.33 -9.44
N TYR A 221 -0.45 -7.18 -8.41
CA TYR A 221 -1.58 -7.45 -7.53
C TYR A 221 -1.13 -7.87 -6.13
N GLN A 222 -2.07 -7.72 -5.20
CA GLN A 222 -1.97 -8.17 -3.82
C GLN A 222 -3.19 -9.02 -3.44
N LEU A 223 -2.95 -10.16 -2.79
CA LEU A 223 -3.96 -11.02 -2.18
C LEU A 223 -3.84 -10.93 -0.66
N LEU A 224 -4.97 -10.71 0.00
CA LEU A 224 -5.07 -10.62 1.45
C LEU A 224 -5.92 -11.78 1.96
N GLU A 225 -5.34 -12.58 2.86
CA GLU A 225 -6.00 -13.70 3.52
C GLU A 225 -6.18 -13.40 5.02
N PHE A 226 -7.34 -13.75 5.57
CA PHE A 226 -7.76 -13.42 6.92
C PHE A 226 -7.77 -14.66 7.81
N PRO A 227 -7.73 -14.52 9.15
CA PRO A 227 -7.65 -15.67 10.06
C PRO A 227 -8.94 -16.50 10.10
N ASP A 228 -10.09 -15.86 9.86
CA ASP A 228 -11.40 -16.49 9.91
C ASP A 228 -11.72 -17.12 8.55
N VAL A 229 -12.15 -18.38 8.53
CA VAL A 229 -12.50 -19.08 7.28
C VAL A 229 -13.75 -18.49 6.62
N GLU A 230 -14.57 -17.77 7.38
CA GLU A 230 -15.73 -17.04 6.88
C GLU A 230 -15.35 -15.70 6.23
N ASP A 231 -14.12 -15.20 6.48
CA ASP A 231 -13.62 -13.98 5.88
C ASP A 231 -13.01 -14.25 4.50
N GLU A 232 -13.75 -13.89 3.45
CA GLU A 232 -13.31 -14.01 2.05
C GLU A 232 -11.98 -13.30 1.78
N ALA A 233 -11.11 -13.94 1.00
CA ALA A 233 -9.89 -13.32 0.50
C ALA A 233 -10.20 -12.06 -0.34
N VAL A 234 -9.31 -11.08 -0.25
CA VAL A 234 -9.43 -9.82 -1.01
C VAL A 234 -8.31 -9.74 -2.03
N LEU A 235 -8.67 -9.45 -3.28
CA LEU A 235 -7.75 -9.18 -4.36
C LEU A 235 -7.70 -7.67 -4.64
N PHE A 236 -6.51 -7.11 -4.58
CA PHE A 236 -6.21 -5.74 -5.00
C PHE A 236 -5.37 -5.79 -6.28
N ILE A 237 -5.81 -5.13 -7.34
CA ILE A 237 -5.09 -5.04 -8.62
C ILE A 237 -4.69 -3.59 -8.83
N GLU A 238 -3.40 -3.37 -9.06
CA GLU A 238 -2.87 -2.08 -9.49
C GLU A 238 -2.92 -1.97 -11.02
N ASN A 239 -3.48 -0.87 -11.50
CA ASN A 239 -3.83 -0.67 -12.89
C ASN A 239 -3.58 0.78 -13.27
N ALA A 240 -3.02 1.03 -14.46
CA ALA A 240 -2.75 2.39 -14.96
C ALA A 240 -4.02 3.27 -15.08
N SER A 241 -5.19 2.66 -15.27
CA SER A 241 -6.51 3.31 -15.30
C SER A 241 -7.19 3.41 -13.93
N GLY A 242 -6.55 2.95 -12.86
CA GLY A 242 -7.06 2.99 -11.49
C GLY A 242 -7.14 1.62 -10.82
N ASP A 243 -6.91 1.60 -9.52
CA ASP A 243 -6.87 0.36 -8.74
C ASP A 243 -8.24 -0.34 -8.69
N ILE A 244 -8.25 -1.65 -8.48
CA ILE A 244 -9.48 -2.44 -8.38
C ILE A 244 -9.42 -3.33 -7.14
N VAL A 245 -10.49 -3.32 -6.34
CA VAL A 245 -10.69 -4.24 -5.20
C VAL A 245 -11.76 -5.26 -5.54
N ILE A 246 -11.42 -6.54 -5.50
CA ILE A 246 -12.32 -7.66 -5.81
C ILE A 246 -12.46 -8.57 -4.59
N ARG A 247 -13.69 -9.04 -4.37
CA ARG A 247 -14.12 -9.94 -3.30
C ARG A 247 -15.04 -11.00 -3.88
N GLU A 248 -15.12 -12.19 -3.28
CA GLU A 248 -15.95 -13.27 -3.80
C GLU A 248 -17.44 -12.92 -3.80
N SER A 249 -17.96 -12.28 -2.75
CA SER A 249 -19.39 -11.93 -2.63
C SER A 249 -19.89 -10.84 -3.58
N ASN A 250 -19.02 -10.25 -4.39
CA ASN A 250 -19.32 -9.04 -5.16
C ASN A 250 -19.74 -9.33 -6.62
N GLN A 251 -20.04 -10.59 -6.98
CA GLN A 251 -20.20 -10.99 -8.38
C GLN A 251 -21.42 -11.89 -8.62
N GLU A 252 -22.27 -11.46 -9.57
CA GLU A 252 -23.21 -12.32 -10.30
C GLU A 252 -22.42 -12.97 -11.46
N ASP A 253 -22.40 -14.31 -11.53
CA ASP A 253 -21.64 -15.17 -12.48
C ASP A 253 -20.09 -15.22 -12.34
N PRO A 254 -19.44 -16.39 -12.57
CA PRO A 254 -18.01 -16.57 -12.28
C PRO A 254 -17.16 -15.85 -13.32
N PRO A 255 -16.40 -14.80 -12.98
CA PRO A 255 -15.59 -14.11 -13.96
C PRO A 255 -14.19 -14.71 -14.05
N LEU A 256 -13.51 -14.42 -15.15
CA LEU A 256 -12.07 -14.63 -15.38
C LEU A 256 -11.14 -13.97 -14.33
N VAL A 257 -11.69 -13.28 -13.32
CA VAL A 257 -10.98 -12.46 -12.33
C VAL A 257 -11.63 -12.62 -10.95
N SER A 258 -11.04 -13.48 -10.11
CA SER A 258 -11.45 -13.74 -8.73
C SER A 258 -10.22 -13.88 -7.80
N PRO A 259 -10.35 -13.68 -6.48
CA PRO A 259 -9.26 -13.92 -5.54
C PRO A 259 -8.65 -15.33 -5.67
N LEU A 260 -9.49 -16.37 -5.79
CA LEU A 260 -9.05 -17.75 -5.95
C LEU A 260 -8.24 -17.98 -7.24
N SER A 261 -8.72 -17.49 -8.39
CA SER A 261 -7.98 -17.64 -9.66
C SER A 261 -6.62 -16.92 -9.65
N TYR A 262 -6.52 -15.78 -8.95
CA TYR A 262 -5.26 -15.08 -8.77
C TYR A 262 -4.34 -15.79 -7.78
N LEU A 263 -4.89 -16.46 -6.76
CA LEU A 263 -4.11 -17.29 -5.84
C LEU A 263 -3.49 -18.50 -6.54
N GLU A 264 -4.27 -19.20 -7.37
CA GLU A 264 -3.76 -20.28 -8.23
C GLU A 264 -2.66 -19.78 -9.17
N THR A 265 -2.87 -18.60 -9.78
CA THR A 265 -1.84 -17.96 -10.61
C THR A 265 -0.59 -17.64 -9.81
N PHE A 266 -0.73 -17.10 -8.59
CA PHE A 266 0.39 -16.77 -7.71
C PHE A 266 1.24 -18.00 -7.42
N TRP A 267 0.62 -19.13 -7.07
CA TRP A 267 1.36 -20.39 -6.85
C TRP A 267 2.02 -20.92 -8.12
N GLY A 268 1.38 -20.78 -9.28
CA GLY A 268 1.99 -21.13 -10.56
C GLY A 268 3.24 -20.29 -10.86
N ILE A 269 3.17 -18.97 -10.64
CA ILE A 269 4.33 -18.07 -10.77
C ILE A 269 5.40 -18.43 -9.73
N GLU A 270 4.99 -18.77 -8.50
CA GLU A 270 5.90 -19.13 -7.41
C GLU A 270 6.78 -20.36 -7.77
N GLN A 271 6.28 -21.27 -8.60
CA GLN A 271 7.05 -22.42 -9.11
C GLN A 271 8.11 -22.03 -10.13
N LEU A 272 7.93 -20.91 -10.85
CA LEU A 272 8.92 -20.37 -11.78
C LEU A 272 10.06 -19.64 -11.05
N ALA A 273 9.76 -19.12 -9.86
CA ALA A 273 10.72 -18.41 -9.02
C ALA A 273 11.40 -19.39 -8.05
N SER A 274 12.68 -19.68 -8.27
CA SER A 274 13.44 -20.54 -7.34
C SER A 274 13.83 -19.77 -6.09
N ARG A 275 13.45 -20.33 -4.93
CA ARG A 275 13.87 -19.81 -3.61
C ARG A 275 15.39 -19.82 -3.47
N ASP A 276 16.05 -20.84 -3.99
CA ASP A 276 17.49 -21.03 -3.85
C ASP A 276 18.30 -20.07 -4.75
N LEU A 277 17.72 -19.65 -5.88
CA LEU A 277 18.37 -18.68 -6.77
C LEU A 277 18.23 -17.25 -6.29
N THR A 278 17.17 -16.94 -5.54
CA THR A 278 16.85 -15.56 -5.16
C THR A 278 17.98 -14.86 -4.40
N PRO A 279 18.63 -15.46 -3.38
CA PRO A 279 19.79 -14.84 -2.72
C PRO A 279 20.92 -14.52 -3.69
N ALA A 280 21.31 -15.46 -4.56
CA ALA A 280 22.39 -15.26 -5.53
C ALA A 280 22.07 -14.16 -6.55
N MET A 281 20.80 -14.04 -6.98
CA MET A 281 20.36 -12.98 -7.87
C MET A 281 20.42 -11.60 -7.19
N LEU A 282 20.05 -11.51 -5.91
CA LEU A 282 20.18 -10.27 -5.13
C LEU A 282 21.65 -9.90 -4.89
N ASP A 283 22.49 -10.88 -4.58
CA ASP A 283 23.94 -10.66 -4.40
C ASP A 283 24.59 -10.17 -5.70
N THR A 284 24.23 -10.76 -6.84
CA THR A 284 24.66 -10.29 -8.17
C THR A 284 24.17 -8.86 -8.47
N ALA A 285 22.94 -8.52 -8.07
CA ALA A 285 22.41 -7.17 -8.21
C ALA A 285 23.17 -6.17 -7.32
N LEU A 286 23.58 -6.55 -6.11
CA LEU A 286 24.38 -5.72 -5.21
C LEU A 286 25.77 -5.41 -5.79
N GLU A 287 26.40 -6.38 -6.44
CA GLU A 287 27.70 -6.18 -7.12
C GLU A 287 27.58 -5.19 -8.28
N ARG A 288 26.50 -5.29 -9.06
CA ARG A 288 26.23 -4.39 -10.18
C ARG A 288 26.08 -2.94 -9.74
N PHE A 289 25.29 -2.70 -8.70
CA PHE A 289 25.14 -1.38 -8.11
C PHE A 289 26.24 -1.12 -7.08
N GLY A 290 27.48 -1.47 -7.41
CA GLY A 290 28.65 -1.45 -6.53
C GLY A 290 28.84 -0.15 -5.71
N PRO A 291 29.77 -0.13 -4.76
CA PRO A 291 29.93 1.02 -3.86
C PRO A 291 30.04 2.30 -4.68
N THR A 292 29.13 3.25 -4.42
CA THR A 292 29.25 4.61 -4.93
C THR A 292 30.65 5.06 -4.58
N ALA A 293 31.45 5.47 -5.56
CA ALA A 293 32.71 6.12 -5.27
C ALA A 293 32.40 7.20 -4.23
N SER A 294 32.93 7.01 -3.01
CA SER A 294 32.97 8.06 -2.00
C SER A 294 33.36 9.32 -2.71
N ALA A 295 32.64 10.42 -2.47
CA ALA A 295 33.07 11.75 -2.86
C ALA A 295 34.59 11.81 -2.65
N ALA A 296 35.33 12.06 -3.73
CA ALA A 296 36.76 12.21 -3.66
C ALA A 296 37.05 13.25 -2.56
N PRO A 297 38.06 13.04 -1.70
CA PRO A 297 38.46 14.10 -0.78
C PRO A 297 38.74 15.32 -1.65
N GLU A 298 38.12 16.45 -1.32
CA GLU A 298 38.51 17.74 -1.87
C GLU A 298 40.04 17.80 -1.81
N SER A 299 40.67 17.91 -2.98
CA SER A 299 42.10 18.05 -3.05
C SER A 299 42.45 19.30 -2.25
N ASP A 300 43.16 19.12 -1.14
CA ASP A 300 43.97 20.15 -0.53
C ASP A 300 44.92 20.67 -1.61
N ALA A 301 44.49 21.74 -2.28
CA ALA A 301 45.36 22.58 -3.07
C ALA A 301 46.16 23.40 -2.07
N ASP A 302 47.31 22.85 -1.72
CA ASP A 302 48.37 23.50 -0.97
C ASP A 302 48.82 24.80 -1.64
N ASP A 303 49.26 25.65 -0.74
CA ASP A 303 49.70 27.03 -0.82
C ASP A 303 50.90 27.25 -1.76
N GLY A 304 51.07 28.51 -2.19
CA GLY A 304 52.38 29.04 -2.53
C GLY A 304 52.66 29.42 -3.99
N ALA A 305 52.36 30.67 -4.35
CA ALA A 305 53.34 31.52 -5.04
C ALA A 305 52.95 33.01 -4.96
N GLU A 306 53.81 33.76 -4.28
CA GLU A 306 53.78 35.19 -4.05
C GLU A 306 53.88 36.05 -5.33
N GLY A 307 53.08 37.12 -5.36
CA GLY A 307 53.58 38.51 -5.42
C GLY A 307 53.99 39.14 -6.76
N HIS A 308 53.21 40.11 -7.25
CA HIS A 308 53.75 41.43 -7.64
C HIS A 308 52.69 42.55 -7.79
N ARG A 309 52.76 43.52 -6.86
CA ARG A 309 52.73 45.00 -6.97
C ARG A 309 51.93 45.73 -8.07
N GLY A 310 51.26 46.80 -7.62
CA GLY A 310 51.21 48.14 -8.28
C GLY A 310 49.83 48.53 -8.79
N ALA A 311 49.03 49.31 -8.05
CA ALA A 311 49.07 50.77 -7.88
C ALA A 311 48.37 51.57 -9.01
N ASP A 312 47.43 52.39 -8.53
CA ASP A 312 47.02 53.72 -9.00
C ASP A 312 45.99 53.97 -10.13
N SER A 313 44.95 54.68 -9.67
CA SER A 313 44.36 55.91 -10.23
C SER A 313 43.30 55.86 -11.34
N ASP A 314 42.07 56.13 -10.91
CA ASP A 314 41.33 57.41 -11.08
C ASP A 314 40.70 57.80 -12.44
N VAL A 315 39.48 58.36 -12.30
CA VAL A 315 38.70 59.25 -13.19
C VAL A 315 38.06 58.70 -14.48
N GLY A 316 36.76 58.93 -14.66
CA GLY A 316 36.17 59.04 -15.99
C GLY A 316 34.65 58.93 -16.13
N SER A 317 33.94 60.04 -15.90
CA SER A 317 32.51 60.28 -16.16
C SER A 317 32.02 59.87 -17.55
N GLY A 318 30.75 59.46 -17.67
CA GLY A 318 30.10 59.24 -18.97
C GLY A 318 28.61 58.94 -18.88
N SER A 319 27.81 60.00 -18.81
CA SER A 319 26.35 60.04 -18.95
C SER A 319 25.81 59.46 -20.27
N GLY A 320 24.65 58.78 -20.21
CA GLY A 320 23.86 58.40 -21.38
C GLY A 320 22.41 58.09 -21.02
N GLN A 321 21.54 59.09 -21.19
CA GLN A 321 20.08 58.96 -21.17
C GLN A 321 19.58 58.17 -22.39
N GLY A 322 18.48 57.43 -22.24
CA GLY A 322 17.82 56.73 -23.33
C GLY A 322 16.45 56.19 -22.95
N SER A 323 15.46 57.08 -22.98
CA SER A 323 14.02 56.86 -22.84
C SER A 323 13.47 55.87 -23.88
N GLY A 324 12.48 55.05 -23.53
CA GLY A 324 11.79 54.18 -24.49
C GLY A 324 10.58 53.48 -23.92
N SER A 325 9.46 54.19 -23.91
CA SER A 325 8.10 53.77 -23.56
C SER A 325 7.59 52.61 -24.44
N GLY A 326 6.75 51.73 -23.88
CA GLY A 326 6.09 50.67 -24.66
C GLY A 326 5.06 49.87 -23.86
N SER A 327 3.92 50.49 -23.60
CA SER A 327 2.67 49.91 -23.09
C SER A 327 2.12 48.79 -23.98
N GLY A 328 1.57 47.75 -23.36
CA GLY A 328 0.74 46.72 -24.01
C GLY A 328 -0.17 46.03 -23.00
N GLN A 329 -1.37 46.60 -22.79
CA GLN A 329 -2.53 45.91 -22.22
C GLN A 329 -3.08 44.90 -23.23
N GLY A 330 -3.65 43.79 -22.75
CA GLY A 330 -4.38 42.84 -23.58
C GLY A 330 -5.06 41.76 -22.73
N SER A 331 -6.33 42.01 -22.41
CA SER A 331 -7.26 41.15 -21.68
C SER A 331 -7.67 39.88 -22.44
N GLY A 332 -8.00 38.84 -21.67
CA GLY A 332 -9.21 38.01 -21.80
C GLY A 332 -9.49 37.25 -23.10
N GLU A 333 -9.52 35.92 -22.99
CA GLU A 333 -10.74 35.09 -23.07
C GLU A 333 -10.55 33.80 -22.28
#